data_AF-H2Z7K0-F1
#
_entry.id   AF-H2Z7K0-F1
#
_cell.length_a   1.000
_cell.length_b   1.000
_cell.length_c   1.000
_cell.angle_alpha   90.00
_cell.angle_beta   90.00
_cell.angle_gamma   90.00
#
_symmetry.space_group_name_H-M   'P 1'
#
loop_
_entity.id
_entity.type
_entity.pdbx_description
1 polymer ?
#
loop_
_entity_poly.entity_id
_entity_poly.type
_entity_poly.pdbx_seq_one_letter_code
_entity_poly.pdbx_strand_id
1 'polypeptide(L)'
;MALGNPQIVKLDVCKSWDKTGKNEMIALCQKSMNKTSKQLPRSDTPDVKRILYECIHHILLGKLKQEHLSSMISELKTSHDFICSIVVDVLSMIDIELVAMDEKKSREKFLSLVHALKDEVGVSLLKERLDVETLESLKLINSTRLFQQ
;
A
#
# COMPACT_ATOMS: atom_id res chain seq x y z
N MET A 1 4.18 -12.28 -9.15
CA MET A 1 2.83 -12.67 -9.64
C MET A 1 2.87 -12.99 -11.13
N ALA A 2 2.24 -14.10 -11.53
CA ALA A 2 2.31 -14.68 -12.88
C ALA A 2 1.64 -13.84 -13.97
N LEU A 3 2.27 -13.85 -15.14
CA LEU A 3 1.76 -13.39 -16.43
C LEU A 3 0.39 -14.04 -16.72
N GLY A 4 -0.69 -13.25 -16.78
CA GLY A 4 -2.00 -13.74 -17.25
C GLY A 4 -3.23 -13.09 -16.63
N ASN A 5 -3.09 -12.35 -15.53
CA ASN A 5 -4.22 -11.64 -14.91
C ASN A 5 -4.32 -10.20 -15.47
N PRO A 6 -5.48 -9.76 -16.00
CA PRO A 6 -5.62 -8.42 -16.55
C PRO A 6 -5.37 -7.37 -15.46
N GLN A 7 -4.52 -6.37 -15.72
CA GLN A 7 -4.30 -5.26 -14.80
C GLN A 7 -5.62 -4.56 -14.51
N ILE A 8 -5.96 -4.44 -13.23
CA ILE A 8 -7.15 -3.73 -12.76
C ILE A 8 -6.90 -2.23 -12.83
N VAL A 9 -5.71 -1.79 -12.44
CA VAL A 9 -5.27 -0.38 -12.49
C VAL A 9 -4.58 -0.13 -13.82
N LYS A 10 -5.37 0.36 -14.79
CA LYS A 10 -4.88 0.70 -16.13
C LYS A 10 -3.95 1.90 -16.09
N LEU A 11 -2.95 1.90 -16.98
CA LEU A 11 -1.99 3.00 -17.08
C LEU A 11 -2.64 4.34 -17.45
N ASP A 12 -3.72 4.33 -18.25
CA ASP A 12 -4.46 5.54 -18.61
C ASP A 12 -5.06 6.24 -17.38
N VAL A 13 -5.53 5.48 -16.39
CA VAL A 13 -6.03 6.01 -15.11
C VAL A 13 -4.90 6.69 -14.33
N CYS A 14 -3.69 6.12 -14.33
CA CYS A 14 -2.53 6.75 -13.72
C CYS A 14 -2.12 8.06 -14.42
N LYS A 15 -2.26 8.13 -15.75
CA LYS A 15 -1.94 9.33 -16.54
C LYS A 15 -2.97 10.44 -16.38
N SER A 16 -4.23 10.10 -16.17
CA SER A 16 -5.33 11.05 -15.98
C SER A 16 -5.65 11.32 -14.51
N TRP A 17 -4.72 11.05 -13.58
CA TRP A 17 -4.98 11.05 -12.13
C TRP A 17 -5.68 12.31 -11.63
N ASP A 18 -5.16 13.48 -11.99
CA ASP A 18 -5.69 14.79 -11.57
C ASP A 18 -7.02 15.17 -12.23
N LYS A 19 -7.41 14.48 -13.31
CA LYS A 19 -8.64 14.77 -14.06
C LYS A 19 -9.79 13.84 -13.66
N THR A 20 -9.55 12.55 -13.80
CA THR A 20 -10.58 11.51 -13.57
C THR A 20 -10.02 10.32 -12.79
N GLY A 21 -8.73 10.05 -12.91
CA GLY A 21 -8.15 8.80 -12.43
C GLY A 21 -8.30 8.60 -10.93
N LYS A 22 -8.12 9.64 -10.10
CA LYS A 22 -8.35 9.54 -8.66
C LYS A 22 -9.79 9.10 -8.33
N ASN A 23 -10.78 9.75 -8.93
CA ASN A 23 -12.20 9.46 -8.67
C ASN A 23 -12.59 8.07 -9.18
N GLU A 24 -12.06 7.66 -10.35
CA GLU A 24 -12.23 6.31 -10.88
C GLU A 24 -11.67 5.25 -9.92
N MET A 25 -10.48 5.48 -9.38
CA MET A 25 -9.85 4.57 -8.41
C MET A 25 -10.61 4.49 -7.09
N ILE A 26 -11.07 5.62 -6.56
CA ILE A 26 -11.87 5.65 -5.34
C ILE A 26 -13.18 4.90 -5.55
N ALA A 27 -13.90 5.19 -6.64
CA ALA A 27 -15.13 4.49 -6.97
C ALA A 27 -14.92 2.98 -7.12
N LEU A 28 -13.80 2.56 -7.71
CA LEU A 28 -13.45 1.16 -7.85
C LEU A 28 -13.18 0.49 -6.49
N CYS A 29 -12.40 1.13 -5.62
CA CYS A 29 -12.15 0.68 -4.25
C CYS A 29 -13.45 0.55 -3.46
N GLN A 30 -14.29 1.59 -3.46
CA GLN A 30 -15.59 1.60 -2.76
C GLN A 30 -16.52 0.50 -3.28
N LYS A 31 -16.61 0.32 -4.60
CA LYS A 31 -17.40 -0.75 -5.21
C LYS A 31 -16.94 -2.13 -4.73
N SER A 32 -15.62 -2.36 -4.69
CA SER A 32 -15.03 -3.61 -4.22
C SER A 32 -15.26 -3.85 -2.73
N MET A 33 -15.14 -2.81 -1.89
CA MET A 33 -15.42 -2.89 -0.44
C MET A 33 -16.89 -3.18 -0.16
N ASN A 34 -17.80 -2.55 -0.89
CA ASN A 34 -19.25 -2.73 -0.72
C ASN A 34 -19.76 -4.07 -1.25
N LYS A 35 -19.00 -4.74 -2.13
CA LYS A 35 -19.34 -6.06 -2.68
C LYS A 35 -19.08 -7.19 -1.70
N THR A 36 -18.21 -6.99 -0.71
CA THR A 36 -17.92 -8.00 0.32
C THR A 36 -19.18 -8.30 1.12
N SER A 37 -19.85 -9.38 0.75
CA SER A 37 -21.10 -9.86 1.34
C SER A 37 -20.94 -10.07 2.85
N LYS A 38 -22.07 -10.06 3.59
CA LYS A 38 -22.18 -10.22 5.06
C LYS A 38 -21.47 -11.46 5.66
N GLN A 39 -20.85 -12.32 4.85
CA GLN A 39 -20.21 -13.57 5.27
C GLN A 39 -18.68 -13.54 5.29
N LEU A 40 -18.03 -12.53 4.72
CA LEU A 40 -16.57 -12.36 4.82
C LEU A 40 -16.24 -11.29 5.86
N PRO A 41 -15.18 -11.45 6.66
CA PRO A 41 -14.64 -10.37 7.47
C PRO A 41 -14.40 -9.14 6.59
N ARG A 42 -14.81 -7.94 7.02
CA ARG A 42 -14.66 -6.70 6.22
C ARG A 42 -13.20 -6.42 5.81
N SER A 43 -12.23 -6.97 6.55
CA SER A 43 -10.80 -6.93 6.27
C SER A 43 -10.33 -7.84 5.13
N ASP A 44 -11.17 -8.77 4.67
CA ASP A 44 -10.84 -9.74 3.62
C ASP A 44 -11.46 -9.33 2.27
N THR A 45 -10.88 -8.27 1.70
CA THR A 45 -11.28 -7.66 0.43
C THR A 45 -10.19 -7.89 -0.63
N PRO A 46 -10.08 -9.09 -1.23
CA PRO A 46 -9.00 -9.42 -2.16
C PRO A 46 -8.94 -8.49 -3.38
N ASP A 47 -10.09 -8.00 -3.85
CA ASP A 47 -10.18 -7.03 -4.94
C ASP A 47 -9.53 -5.68 -4.55
N VAL A 48 -9.75 -5.20 -3.32
CA VAL A 48 -9.15 -3.95 -2.81
C VAL A 48 -7.65 -4.11 -2.60
N LYS A 49 -7.24 -5.23 -1.98
CA LYS A 49 -5.81 -5.56 -1.81
C LYS A 49 -5.09 -5.56 -3.15
N ARG A 50 -5.68 -6.16 -4.19
CA ARG A 50 -5.14 -6.17 -5.54
C ARG A 50 -5.05 -4.78 -6.17
N ILE A 51 -6.08 -3.96 -6.01
CA ILE A 51 -6.07 -2.57 -6.49
C ILE A 51 -4.92 -1.78 -5.85
N LEU A 52 -4.80 -1.84 -4.53
CA LEU A 52 -3.75 -1.15 -3.78
C LEU A 52 -2.35 -1.66 -4.16
N TYR A 53 -2.21 -2.97 -4.32
CA TYR A 53 -0.96 -3.59 -4.77
C TYR A 53 -0.54 -3.03 -6.14
N GLU A 54 -1.45 -2.99 -7.11
CA GLU A 54 -1.15 -2.47 -8.44
C GLU A 54 -0.83 -0.96 -8.40
N CYS A 55 -1.52 -0.17 -7.57
CA CYS A 55 -1.18 1.25 -7.34
C CYS A 55 0.24 1.41 -6.79
N ILE A 56 0.61 0.66 -5.75
CA ILE A 56 1.95 0.71 -5.15
C ILE A 56 2.99 0.27 -6.18
N HIS A 57 2.72 -0.79 -6.94
CA HIS A 57 3.61 -1.24 -8.00
C HIS A 57 3.82 -0.17 -9.09
N HIS A 58 2.77 0.55 -9.50
CA HIS A 58 2.91 1.69 -10.42
C HIS A 58 3.74 2.83 -9.82
N ILE A 59 3.71 3.04 -8.50
CA ILE A 59 4.60 4.00 -7.81
C ILE A 59 6.05 3.53 -7.87
N LEU A 60 6.33 2.26 -7.57
CA LEU A 60 7.68 1.70 -7.64
C LEU A 60 8.26 1.78 -9.07
N LEU A 61 7.41 1.62 -10.09
CA LEU A 61 7.77 1.82 -11.49
C LEU A 61 7.88 3.30 -11.91
N GLY A 62 7.53 4.26 -11.05
CA GLY A 62 7.55 5.70 -11.36
C GLY A 62 6.42 6.17 -12.28
N LYS A 63 5.36 5.37 -12.42
CA LYS A 63 4.17 5.66 -13.25
C LYS A 63 3.07 6.38 -12.47
N LEU A 64 3.15 6.34 -11.14
CA LEU A 64 2.25 7.03 -10.22
C LEU A 64 3.09 7.68 -9.11
N LYS A 65 2.61 8.79 -8.54
CA LYS A 65 3.30 9.48 -7.44
C LYS A 65 2.80 8.96 -6.08
N GLN A 66 3.65 9.01 -5.05
CA GLN A 66 3.24 8.66 -3.68
C GLN A 66 2.14 9.57 -3.12
N GLU A 67 2.13 10.86 -3.49
CA GLU A 67 1.08 11.82 -3.11
C GLU A 67 -0.32 11.42 -3.62
N HIS A 68 -0.37 10.76 -4.78
CA HIS A 68 -1.62 10.28 -5.38
C HIS A 68 -2.24 9.18 -4.52
N LEU A 69 -1.44 8.21 -4.10
CA LEU A 69 -1.89 7.13 -3.20
C LEU A 69 -2.26 7.68 -1.82
N SER A 70 -1.46 8.60 -1.28
CA SER A 70 -1.77 9.28 -0.02
C SER A 70 -3.16 9.94 -0.08
N SER A 71 -3.41 10.77 -1.10
CA SER A 71 -4.69 11.47 -1.27
C SER A 71 -5.87 10.51 -1.43
N MET A 72 -5.67 9.38 -2.12
CA MET A 72 -6.70 8.35 -2.26
C MET A 72 -7.03 7.69 -0.91
N ILE A 73 -6.01 7.33 -0.12
CA ILE A 73 -6.19 6.76 1.22
C ILE A 73 -6.91 7.75 2.13
N SER A 74 -6.52 9.03 2.08
CA SER A 74 -7.14 10.10 2.88
C SER A 74 -8.63 10.28 2.62
N GLU A 75 -9.10 9.96 1.42
CA GLU A 75 -10.51 10.05 1.07
C GLU A 75 -11.25 8.76 1.40
N LEU A 76 -10.66 7.60 1.11
CA LEU A 76 -11.24 6.29 1.45
C LEU A 76 -11.43 6.11 2.96
N LYS A 77 -10.52 6.65 3.80
CA LYS A 77 -10.62 6.56 5.26
C LYS A 77 -11.85 7.25 5.84
N THR A 78 -12.42 8.23 5.12
CA THR A 78 -13.65 8.91 5.55
C THR A 78 -14.89 8.03 5.44
N SER A 79 -14.84 7.01 4.58
CA SER A 79 -15.98 6.11 4.32
C SER A 79 -15.74 4.67 4.81
N HIS A 80 -14.48 4.26 4.99
CA HIS A 80 -14.10 2.90 5.36
C HIS A 80 -12.97 2.93 6.38
N ASP A 81 -13.30 2.66 7.64
CA ASP A 81 -12.38 2.65 8.80
C ASP A 81 -11.28 1.59 8.70
N PHE A 82 -11.53 0.50 7.97
CA PHE A 82 -10.59 -0.60 7.78
C PHE A 82 -9.60 -0.39 6.63
N ILE A 83 -9.66 0.71 5.87
CA ILE A 83 -8.75 0.94 4.71
C ILE A 83 -7.27 0.94 5.13
N CYS A 84 -6.93 1.59 6.25
CA CYS A 84 -5.55 1.69 6.70
C CYS A 84 -4.97 0.30 6.99
N SER A 85 -5.77 -0.57 7.60
CA SER A 85 -5.43 -1.99 7.77
C SER A 85 -5.14 -2.66 6.43
N ILE A 86 -6.01 -2.53 5.44
CA ILE A 86 -5.78 -3.17 4.14
C ILE A 86 -4.51 -2.63 3.47
N VAL A 87 -4.26 -1.32 3.54
CA VAL A 87 -3.04 -0.71 2.99
C VAL A 87 -1.81 -1.29 3.63
N VAL A 88 -1.76 -1.39 4.96
CA VAL A 88 -0.60 -1.94 5.66
C VAL A 88 -0.39 -3.43 5.37
N ASP A 89 -1.46 -4.22 5.21
CA ASP A 89 -1.34 -5.62 4.76
C ASP A 89 -0.69 -5.74 3.38
N VAL A 90 -1.03 -4.83 2.47
CA VAL A 90 -0.45 -4.82 1.13
C VAL A 90 1.00 -4.34 1.18
N LEU A 91 1.31 -3.34 2.01
CA LEU A 91 2.68 -2.89 2.22
C LEU A 91 3.56 -4.01 2.76
N SER A 92 3.10 -4.76 3.77
CA SER A 92 3.88 -5.88 4.32
C SER A 92 4.08 -7.01 3.31
N MET A 93 3.08 -7.31 2.47
CA MET A 93 3.23 -8.28 1.39
C MET A 93 4.29 -7.84 0.37
N ILE A 94 4.25 -6.58 -0.07
CA ILE A 94 5.24 -6.03 -1.02
C ILE A 94 6.63 -5.96 -0.40
N ASP A 95 6.72 -5.67 0.90
CA ASP A 95 7.97 -5.66 1.65
C ASP A 95 8.69 -7.02 1.55
N ILE A 96 7.95 -8.09 1.82
CA ILE A 96 8.45 -9.48 1.71
C ILE A 96 8.89 -9.80 0.28
N GLU A 97 8.09 -9.42 -0.73
CA GLU A 97 8.44 -9.65 -2.14
C GLU A 97 9.73 -8.93 -2.54
N LEU A 98 9.88 -7.66 -2.16
CA LEU A 98 11.07 -6.86 -2.49
C LEU A 98 12.33 -7.36 -1.79
N VAL A 99 12.22 -7.81 -0.54
CA VAL A 99 13.33 -8.47 0.18
C VAL A 99 13.72 -9.76 -0.53
N ALA A 100 12.75 -10.59 -0.93
CA ALA A 100 13.01 -11.85 -1.63
C ALA A 100 13.63 -11.65 -3.03
N MET A 101 13.32 -10.55 -3.70
CA MET A 101 13.86 -10.22 -5.03
C MET A 101 15.24 -9.54 -5.00
N ASP A 102 15.74 -9.14 -3.83
CA ASP A 102 17.00 -8.38 -3.65
C ASP A 102 17.11 -7.11 -4.54
N GLU A 103 15.97 -6.50 -4.87
CA GLU A 103 15.91 -5.31 -5.74
C GLU A 103 16.13 -4.02 -4.94
N LYS A 104 17.39 -3.67 -4.66
CA LYS A 104 17.75 -2.48 -3.84
C LYS A 104 17.05 -1.19 -4.24
N LYS A 105 17.00 -0.87 -5.55
CA LYS A 105 16.38 0.36 -6.04
C LYS A 105 14.86 0.40 -5.81
N SER A 106 14.19 -0.73 -5.97
CA SER A 106 12.76 -0.87 -5.73
C SER A 106 12.47 -0.82 -4.22
N ARG A 107 13.35 -1.40 -3.40
CA ARG A 107 13.33 -1.33 -1.93
C ARG A 107 13.47 0.11 -1.41
N GLU A 108 14.41 0.91 -1.93
CA GLU A 108 14.57 2.32 -1.54
C GLU A 108 13.30 3.14 -1.83
N LYS A 109 12.71 2.95 -3.03
CA LYS A 109 11.44 3.60 -3.39
C LYS A 109 10.29 3.16 -2.48
N PHE A 110 10.24 1.88 -2.13
CA PHE A 110 9.25 1.36 -1.19
C PHE A 110 9.41 1.99 0.20
N LEU A 111 10.62 2.09 0.74
CA LEU A 111 10.86 2.75 2.02
C LEU A 111 10.43 4.23 1.99
N SER A 112 10.75 4.95 0.91
CA SER A 112 10.26 6.32 0.72
C SER A 112 8.73 6.40 0.73
N LEU A 113 8.06 5.45 0.05
CA LEU A 113 6.61 5.40 0.02
C LEU A 113 6.00 5.13 1.40
N VAL A 114 6.51 4.13 2.14
CA VAL A 114 6.02 3.82 3.49
C VAL A 114 6.23 5.02 4.41
N HIS A 115 7.37 5.71 4.29
CA HIS A 115 7.63 6.92 5.06
C HIS A 115 6.62 8.05 4.75
N ALA A 116 6.22 8.21 3.49
CA ALA A 116 5.22 9.21 3.09
C ALA A 116 3.80 8.85 3.58
N LEU A 117 3.48 7.55 3.71
CA LEU A 117 2.16 7.08 4.12
C LEU A 117 2.00 6.91 5.63
N LYS A 118 3.08 6.96 6.42
CA LYS A 118 3.08 6.57 7.84
C LYS A 118 2.07 7.33 8.70
N ASP A 119 1.85 8.62 8.41
CA ASP A 119 0.92 9.47 9.16
C ASP A 119 -0.54 9.22 8.72
N GLU A 120 -0.75 8.80 7.47
CA GLU A 120 -2.07 8.46 6.94
C GLU A 120 -2.57 7.10 7.43
N VAL A 121 -1.69 6.10 7.51
CA VAL A 121 -2.06 4.72 7.92
C VAL A 121 -1.87 4.46 9.42
N GLY A 122 -1.03 5.25 10.08
CA GLY A 122 -0.70 5.12 11.50
C GLY A 122 0.55 4.29 11.76
N VAL A 123 1.49 4.87 12.52
CA VAL A 123 2.77 4.24 12.88
C VAL A 123 2.58 2.95 13.68
N SER A 124 1.59 2.90 14.58
CA SER A 124 1.31 1.70 15.37
C SER A 124 0.99 0.50 14.48
N LEU A 125 0.16 0.71 13.46
CA LEU A 125 -0.26 -0.35 12.54
C LEU A 125 0.91 -0.85 11.68
N LEU A 126 1.79 0.06 11.25
CA LEU A 126 3.03 -0.30 10.55
C LEU A 126 3.92 -1.18 11.44
N LYS A 127 4.08 -0.84 12.72
CA LYS A 127 4.88 -1.61 13.68
C LYS A 127 4.33 -3.01 13.93
N GLU A 128 3.02 -3.20 13.82
CA GLU A 128 2.36 -4.49 14.02
C GLU A 128 2.56 -5.47 12.85
N ARG A 129 2.89 -4.98 11.64
CA ARG A 129 2.83 -5.78 10.40
C ARG A 129 4.06 -5.75 9.51
N LEU A 130 4.88 -4.70 9.59
CA LEU A 130 6.14 -4.64 8.86
C LEU A 130 7.25 -5.35 9.62
N ASP A 131 8.22 -5.86 8.87
CA ASP A 131 9.39 -6.51 9.46
C ASP A 131 10.25 -5.53 10.26
N VAL A 132 10.94 -6.03 11.28
CA VAL A 132 11.84 -5.27 12.15
C VAL A 132 12.89 -4.51 11.33
N GLU A 133 13.51 -5.15 10.33
CA GLU A 133 14.56 -4.53 9.50
C GLU A 133 13.99 -3.34 8.69
N THR A 134 12.75 -3.46 8.21
CA THR A 134 12.04 -2.39 7.51
C THR A 134 11.72 -1.24 8.46
N LEU A 135 11.23 -1.53 9.66
CA LEU A 135 10.91 -0.53 10.68
C LEU A 135 12.16 0.23 11.15
N GLU A 136 13.30 -0.45 11.29
CA GLU A 136 14.60 0.14 11.59
C GLU A 136 15.07 1.07 10.46
N SER A 137 14.97 0.60 9.20
CA SER A 137 15.31 1.38 8.01
C SER A 137 14.46 2.67 7.91
N LEU A 138 13.21 2.60 8.35
CA LEU A 138 12.29 3.75 8.42
C LEU A 138 12.46 4.60 9.68
N LYS A 139 13.33 4.20 10.62
CA LYS A 139 13.54 4.82 11.95
C LYS A 139 12.26 4.89 12.78
N LEU A 140 11.38 3.91 12.62
CA LEU A 140 10.13 3.79 13.40
C LEU A 140 10.36 3.09 14.74
N ILE A 141 11.41 2.26 14.80
CA ILE A 141 11.90 1.62 16.02
C ILE A 141 13.40 1.88 16.15
N ASN A 142 13.89 1.91 17.38
CA ASN A 142 15.32 2.02 17.65
C ASN A 142 15.93 0.61 17.70
N SER A 143 16.98 0.39 16.92
CA SER A 143 17.79 -0.82 17.01
C SER A 143 18.44 -0.86 18.39
N THR A 144 17.80 -1.53 19.34
CA THR A 144 18.36 -1.73 20.69
C THR A 144 19.28 -2.95 20.64
N ARG A 145 20.30 -2.92 19.77
CA ARG A 145 21.45 -3.82 19.93
C ARG A 145 22.31 -3.24 21.05
N LEU A 146 21.88 -3.47 22.28
CA LEU A 146 22.75 -3.39 23.46
C LEU A 146 23.83 -4.46 23.28
N PHE A 147 24.91 -4.11 22.58
CA PHE A 147 26.18 -4.80 22.75
C PHE A 147 26.65 -4.47 24.16
N GLN A 148 26.28 -5.31 25.13
CA GLN A 148 26.96 -5.35 26.41
C GLN A 148 28.35 -5.93 26.15
N GLN A 149 29.35 -5.04 26.08
CA GLN A 149 30.77 -5.37 26.22
C GLN A 149 31.08 -5.78 27.66
#